data_AF-A0AB35Y5C9-F1
#
_entry.id   AF-A0AB35Y5C9-F1
#
_cell.length_a   1.000
_cell.length_b   1.000
_cell.length_c   1.000
_cell.angle_alpha   90.00
_cell.angle_beta   90.00
_cell.angle_gamma   90.00
#
_symmetry.space_group_name_H-M   'P 1'
#
loop_
_entity.id
_entity.type
_entity.pdbx_description
1 polymer ?
#
loop_
_entity_poly.entity_id
_entity_poly.type
_entity_poly.pdbx_seq_one_letter_code
_entity_poly.pdbx_strand_id
1 'polypeptide(L)' 'QIPELTRKARVHRLCTRAGMLESFLIAPEELTNDQVMELLKISFRQPEVVLALAKMVHDVHERSNVQKPLE' A
#
# COMPACT_ATOMS: atom_id res chain seq x y z
N GLN A 1 -17.75 -0.79 1.89
CA GLN A 1 -17.53 0.62 2.27
C GLN A 1 -16.48 0.63 3.37
N ILE A 2 -15.30 1.21 3.14
CA ILE A 2 -14.35 1.46 4.24
C ILE A 2 -14.98 2.59 5.07
N PRO A 3 -15.12 2.45 6.40
CA PRO A 3 -15.62 3.53 7.25
C PRO A 3 -14.85 4.82 6.96
N GLU A 4 -15.56 5.94 6.80
CA GLU A 4 -14.93 7.21 6.48
C GLU A 4 -13.98 7.61 7.62
N LEU A 5 -12.68 7.57 7.33
CA LEU A 5 -11.67 7.78 8.36
C LEU A 5 -11.53 9.26 8.68
N THR A 6 -11.51 9.59 9.98
CA THR A 6 -11.22 10.95 10.45
C THR A 6 -9.91 11.45 9.84
N ARG A 7 -9.76 12.78 9.67
CA ARG A 7 -8.51 13.38 9.17
C ARG A 7 -7.27 12.84 9.90
N LYS A 8 -7.34 12.71 11.22
CA LYS A 8 -6.25 12.19 12.06
C LYS A 8 -5.92 10.74 11.72
N ALA A 9 -6.94 9.86 11.61
CA ALA A 9 -6.73 8.46 11.26
C ALA A 9 -6.19 8.30 9.83
N ARG A 10 -6.61 9.16 8.89
CA ARG A 10 -6.04 9.19 7.53
C ARG A 10 -4.57 9.56 7.53
N VAL A 11 -4.17 10.64 8.22
CA VAL A 11 -2.78 11.08 8.29
C VAL A 11 -1.90 10.01 8.95
N HIS A 12 -2.34 9.45 10.08
CA HIS A 12 -1.60 8.37 10.73
C HIS A 12 -1.37 7.18 9.79
N ARG A 13 -2.43 6.73 9.09
CA ARG A 13 -2.31 5.64 8.11
C ARG A 13 -1.33 5.98 6.98
N LEU A 14 -1.34 7.22 6.49
CA LEU A 14 -0.42 7.66 5.44
C LEU A 14 1.03 7.67 5.95
N CYS A 15 1.30 8.26 7.12
CA CYS A 15 2.63 8.29 7.72
C CYS A 15 3.18 6.88 8.00
N THR A 16 2.37 5.98 8.57
CA THR A 16 2.78 4.60 8.82
C THR A 16 3.16 3.88 7.54
N ARG A 17 2.35 4.01 6.49
CA ARG A 17 2.63 3.38 5.19
C ARG A 17 3.83 4.02 4.49
N ALA A 18 3.98 5.34 4.57
CA ALA A 18 5.14 6.05 4.04
C ALA A 18 6.44 5.55 4.72
N GLY A 19 6.46 5.45 6.05
CA GLY A 19 7.62 4.93 6.78
C GLY A 19 7.97 3.48 6.43
N MET A 20 6.97 2.63 6.16
CA MET A 20 7.22 1.26 5.66
C MET A 20 7.85 1.24 4.26
N LEU A 21 7.47 2.17 3.38
CA LEU A 21 8.07 2.27 2.06
C LEU A 21 9.47 2.87 2.12
N GLU A 22 9.66 3.86 2.99
CA GLU A 22 10.94 4.54 3.22
C GLU A 22 11.99 3.59 3.79
N SER A 23 11.61 2.57 4.57
CA SER A 23 12.56 1.56 5.08
C SER A 23 13.23 0.70 4.01
N PHE A 24 12.74 0.73 2.76
CA PHE A 24 13.39 0.05 1.62
C PHE A 24 14.37 0.96 0.86
N LEU A 25 14.42 2.26 1.18
CA LEU A 25 15.29 3.21 0.50
C LEU A 25 16.67 3.26 1.18
N ILE A 26 17.70 3.43 0.36
CA ILE A 26 19.05 3.74 0.84
C ILE A 26 19.18 5.26 0.85
N ALA A 27 19.61 5.82 2.00
CA ALA A 27 19.75 7.27 2.20
C ALA A 27 18.49 8.06 1.76
N PRO A 28 17.30 7.78 2.34
CA PRO A 28 16.05 8.41 1.91
C PRO A 28 16.07 9.94 1.97
N GLU A 29 16.81 10.51 2.93
CA GLU A 29 16.97 11.96 3.10
C GLU A 29 17.75 12.63 1.96
N GLU A 30 18.52 11.87 1.18
CA GLU A 30 19.27 12.36 0.01
C GLU A 30 18.45 12.33 -1.28
N LEU A 31 17.30 11.64 -1.28
CA LEU A 31 16.44 11.48 -2.45
C LEU A 31 15.35 12.56 -2.49
N THR A 32 15.17 13.17 -3.65
CA THR A 32 14.04 14.06 -3.91
C THR A 32 12.74 13.27 -4.06
N ASN A 33 11.60 13.91 -3.82
CA ASN A 33 10.28 13.30 -4.00
C ASN A 33 10.08 12.72 -5.42
N ASP A 34 10.65 13.37 -6.44
CA ASP A 34 10.54 12.92 -7.83
C ASP A 34 11.34 11.64 -8.07
N GLN A 35 12.55 11.55 -7.52
CA GLN A 35 13.37 10.33 -7.58
C GLN A 35 12.69 9.18 -6.85
N VAL A 36 12.12 9.43 -5.66
CA VAL A 36 11.35 8.42 -4.93
C VAL A 36 10.15 7.97 -5.76
N MET A 37 9.42 8.89 -6.39
CA MET A 37 8.27 8.56 -7.24
C MET A 37 8.66 7.74 -8.47
N GLU A 38 9.78 8.06 -9.13
CA GLU A 38 10.30 7.31 -10.26
C GLU A 38 10.68 5.88 -9.85
N LEU A 39 11.41 5.72 -8.75
CA LEU A 39 11.76 4.43 -8.19
C LEU A 39 10.52 3.58 -7.88
N LEU A 40 9.51 4.17 -7.23
CA LEU A 40 8.25 3.49 -6.94
C LEU A 40 7.53 3.05 -8.23
N LYS A 41 7.49 3.89 -9.28
CA LYS A 41 6.91 3.49 -10.57
C LYS A 41 7.63 2.30 -11.18
N ILE A 42 8.95 2.24 -11.09
CA ILE A 42 9.74 1.12 -11.60
C ILE A 42 9.45 -0.14 -10.79
N SER A 43 9.58 -0.06 -9.46
CA SER A 43 9.38 -1.20 -8.54
C SER A 43 7.98 -1.80 -8.66
N PHE A 44 6.93 -0.97 -8.70
CA PHE A 44 5.55 -1.44 -8.75
C PHE A 44 5.05 -1.80 -10.15
N ARG A 45 5.88 -1.64 -11.20
CA ARG A 45 5.59 -2.15 -12.55
C ARG A 45 6.18 -3.53 -12.82
N GLN A 46 7.01 -4.05 -11.92
CA GLN A 46 7.58 -5.38 -12.05
C GLN A 46 6.45 -6.43 -11.98
N PRO A 47 6.40 -7.42 -12.90
CA PRO A 47 5.32 -8.40 -12.96
C PRO A 47 5.08 -9.12 -11.62
N GLU A 48 6.15 -9.47 -10.91
CA GLU A 48 6.11 -10.21 -9.64
C GLU A 48 5.41 -9.38 -8.56
N VAL A 49 5.70 -8.09 -8.50
CA VAL A 49 5.09 -7.15 -7.54
C VAL A 49 3.61 -6.93 -7.89
N VAL A 50 3.30 -6.75 -9.17
CA VAL A 50 1.91 -6.58 -9.64
C VAL A 50 1.07 -7.82 -9.31
N LEU A 51 1.59 -9.02 -9.58
CA LEU A 51 0.92 -10.28 -9.28
C LEU A 51 0.75 -10.48 -7.77
N ALA A 52 1.78 -10.19 -6.97
CA ALA A 52 1.69 -10.27 -5.52
C ALA A 52 0.61 -9.33 -4.97
N LEU A 53 0.56 -8.08 -5.45
CA LEU A 53 -0.48 -7.11 -5.05
C LEU A 53 -1.88 -7.57 -5.45
N ALA A 54 -2.05 -8.05 -6.69
CA ALA A 54 -3.33 -8.56 -7.17
C ALA A 54 -3.83 -9.72 -6.29
N LYS A 55 -2.93 -10.65 -5.94
CA LYS A 55 -3.24 -11.77 -5.03
C LYS A 55 -3.62 -11.28 -3.63
N MET A 56 -2.87 -10.36 -3.04
CA MET A 56 -3.19 -9.80 -1.72
C MET A 56 -4.57 -9.13 -1.69
N VAL A 57 -4.92 -8.38 -2.75
CA VAL A 57 -6.23 -7.75 -2.88
C VAL A 57 -7.32 -8.81 -3.03
N HIS A 58 -7.11 -9.83 -3.86
CA HIS A 58 -8.03 -10.95 -4.02
C HIS A 58 -8.30 -11.67 -2.67
N ASP A 59 -7.24 -12.03 -1.94
CA ASP A 59 -7.33 -12.74 -0.66
C ASP A 59 -8.10 -11.94 0.41
N VAL A 60 -7.98 -10.60 0.41
CA VAL A 60 -8.76 -9.73 1.31
C VAL A 60 -10.25 -9.77 0.96
N HIS A 61 -10.60 -9.79 -0.33
CA HIS A 61 -12.00 -9.86 -0.76
C HIS A 61 -12.62 -11.22 -0.47
N GLU A 62 -11.89 -12.31 -0.73
CA GLU A 62 -12.34 -13.68 -0.42
C GLU A 62 -12.63 -13.86 1.07
N ARG A 63 -11.70 -13.43 1.94
CA ARG A 63 -11.91 -13.50 3.40
C ARG A 63 -13.12 -12.69 3.85
N SER A 64 -13.34 -11.53 3.23
CA SER A 64 -14.48 -10.67 3.53
C SER A 64 -15.82 -11.28 3.06
N ASN A 65 -15.81 -12.07 1.99
CA ASN A 65 -16.97 -12.81 1.49
C ASN A 65 -17.28 -14.04 2.36
N VAL A 66 -16.27 -14.80 2.79
CA VAL A 66 -16.47 -15.96 3.70
C VAL A 66 -17.02 -15.52 5.06
N GLN A 67 -16.65 -14.33 5.54
CA GLN A 67 -17.17 -13.79 6.81
C GLN A 67 -18.60 -13.22 6.72
N LYS A 68 -19.19 -13.14 5.51
CA LYS A 68 -20.60 -12.83 5.31
C LYS A 68 -21.35 -14.12 4.93
N PRO A 69 -21.90 -14.87 5.89
CA PRO A 69 -22.87 -15.89 5.54
C PRO A 69 -23.99 -15.26 4.71
N LEU A 70 -24.46 -15.98 3.69
CA LEU A 70 -25.75 -15.72 3.06
C LEU A 70 -26.77 -15.56 4.20
N GLU A 71 -27.53 -14.46 4.19
CA GLU A 71 -28.59 -14.16 5.16
C GLU A 71 -29.50 -15.36 5.45
#